data_AF-A0A7J2J8M9-F1
#
_entry.id   AF-A0A7J2J8M9-F1
#
_cell.length_a   1.000
_cell.length_b   1.000
_cell.length_c   1.000
_cell.angle_alpha   90.00
_cell.angle_beta   90.00
_cell.angle_gamma   90.00
#
_symmetry.space_group_name_H-M   'P 1'
#
loop_
_entity.id
_entity.type
_entity.pdbx_description
1 polymer ?
#
loop_
_entity_poly.entity_id
_entity_poly.type
_entity_poly.pdbx_seq_one_letter_code
_entity_poly.pdbx_strand_id
1 'polypeptide(L)'
;VSYIPATFLGAPDVGTELSVLPAHRLLLEGRGYEAIRLTTLGCLGALMIGAVLALPLSLVFSPAYEIMRPHMHWLLLVITGIMIALEHSWRKILWAMTIFLLSGLLGLLTLDTNLVRGDVALMPLLSGLFGVSVLIPSIFRNTGLPRQNVDTRKPIELITDLKALGAGTGAGVLTGIMPGIGPSQGTVLAQMATRSDGAEAFLVGVSAVNMAKSLFSFVALYAIGRPRSGAAVAVDQLLGDVGFNELLLLIGAALMAGGVAAIIHLKLGGLAALHIGKIPYRAMCLIVTGGIITMTFLYTGPTGLLVLGTATAIGMLPAATNVKRTHCMGTIMLPCVLYFAGVKGWVLAGLGL
;
A
#
# COMPACT_ATOMS: atom_id res chain seq x y z
N VAL A 1 1.77 11.85 5.67
CA VAL A 1 0.91 12.84 4.98
C VAL A 1 -0.08 12.18 4.03
N SER A 2 0.33 11.16 3.26
CA SER A 2 -0.50 10.46 2.27
C SER A 2 -1.81 9.85 2.80
N TYR A 3 -1.95 9.64 4.12
CA TYR A 3 -3.22 9.18 4.72
C TYR A 3 -4.34 10.24 4.76
N ILE A 4 -4.04 11.53 4.58
CA ILE A 4 -5.07 12.60 4.51
C ILE A 4 -5.96 12.37 3.28
N PRO A 5 -5.43 12.38 2.04
CA PRO A 5 -6.26 12.14 0.85
C PRO A 5 -6.87 10.73 0.85
N ALA A 6 -6.17 9.71 1.36
CA ALA A 6 -6.73 8.37 1.49
C ALA A 6 -7.97 8.34 2.43
N THR A 7 -7.93 9.06 3.55
CA THR A 7 -9.01 9.12 4.54
C THR A 7 -10.19 9.97 4.04
N PHE A 8 -9.91 11.21 3.62
CA PHE A 8 -10.96 12.20 3.34
C PHE A 8 -11.45 12.17 1.89
N LEU A 9 -10.59 11.81 0.94
CA LEU A 9 -10.90 11.86 -0.50
C LEU A 9 -11.08 10.48 -1.11
N GLY A 10 -10.73 9.41 -0.41
CA GLY A 10 -10.69 8.06 -0.99
C GLY A 10 -9.65 7.91 -2.10
N ALA A 11 -8.62 8.75 -2.08
CA ALA A 11 -7.55 8.81 -3.07
C ALA A 11 -6.25 8.28 -2.45
N PRO A 12 -6.00 6.95 -2.48
CA PRO A 12 -4.80 6.38 -1.92
C PRO A 12 -3.58 6.63 -2.80
N ASP A 13 -2.44 6.69 -2.14
CA ASP A 13 -1.10 6.50 -2.71
C ASP A 13 -0.61 5.06 -2.46
N VAL A 14 0.51 4.68 -3.09
CA VAL A 14 1.12 3.35 -2.96
C VAL A 14 1.34 3.01 -1.48
N GLY A 15 0.79 1.88 -1.03
CA GLY A 15 0.88 1.41 0.35
C GLY A 15 -0.18 1.94 1.32
N THR A 16 -1.09 2.82 0.85
CA THR A 16 -2.21 3.34 1.66
C THR A 16 -3.57 2.80 1.22
N GLU A 17 -3.62 1.95 0.18
CA GLU A 17 -4.84 1.50 -0.49
C GLU A 17 -5.78 0.74 0.45
N LEU A 18 -5.23 -0.12 1.31
CA LEU A 18 -6.02 -0.87 2.27
C LEU A 18 -6.56 -0.02 3.42
N SER A 19 -5.95 1.14 3.68
CA SER A 19 -6.41 2.05 4.75
C SER A 19 -7.67 2.81 4.36
N VAL A 20 -7.96 2.95 3.06
CA VAL A 20 -9.08 3.75 2.55
C VAL A 20 -10.41 3.30 3.14
N LEU A 21 -10.72 1.99 3.10
CA LEU A 21 -12.03 1.52 3.53
C LEU A 21 -12.26 1.65 5.05
N PRO A 22 -11.33 1.22 5.94
CA PRO A 22 -11.45 1.47 7.37
C PRO A 22 -11.45 2.96 7.73
N ALA A 23 -10.60 3.77 7.09
CA ALA A 23 -10.55 5.22 7.32
C ALA A 23 -11.84 5.91 6.85
N HIS A 24 -12.38 5.49 5.71
CA HIS A 24 -13.64 6.01 5.18
C HIS A 24 -14.84 5.61 6.06
N ARG A 25 -14.83 4.41 6.65
CA ARG A 25 -15.82 4.03 7.67
C ARG A 25 -15.79 4.99 8.86
N LEU A 26 -14.60 5.27 9.41
CA LEU A 26 -14.46 6.27 10.48
C LEU A 26 -14.87 7.67 10.03
N LEU A 27 -14.58 8.06 8.79
CA LEU A 27 -15.03 9.34 8.22
C LEU A 27 -16.56 9.46 8.21
N LEU A 28 -17.27 8.42 7.77
CA LEU A 28 -18.74 8.36 7.75
C LEU A 28 -19.36 8.30 9.16
N GLU A 29 -18.59 7.89 10.17
CA GLU A 29 -18.97 7.97 11.59
C GLU A 29 -18.67 9.35 12.20
N GLY A 30 -18.15 10.32 11.43
CA GLY A 30 -17.71 11.63 11.94
C GLY A 30 -16.36 11.60 12.67
N ARG A 31 -15.61 10.50 12.55
CA ARG A 31 -14.35 10.20 13.24
C ARG A 31 -13.13 10.25 12.32
N GLY A 32 -13.19 10.98 11.20
CA GLY A 32 -12.09 11.06 10.23
C GLY A 32 -10.77 11.58 10.82
N TYR A 33 -10.82 12.51 11.78
CA TYR A 33 -9.61 12.97 12.48
C TYR A 33 -9.00 11.89 13.38
N GLU A 34 -9.81 10.97 13.91
CA GLU A 34 -9.32 9.81 14.67
C GLU A 34 -8.49 8.88 13.79
N ALA A 35 -8.93 8.63 12.55
CA ALA A 35 -8.16 7.88 11.57
C ALA A 35 -6.78 8.51 11.30
N ILE A 36 -6.69 9.84 11.23
CA ILE A 36 -5.42 10.56 11.09
C ILE A 36 -4.54 10.37 12.33
N ARG A 37 -5.10 10.45 13.54
CA ARG A 37 -4.34 10.23 14.78
C ARG A 37 -3.78 8.80 14.87
N LEU A 38 -4.59 7.80 14.54
CA LEU A 38 -4.20 6.38 14.57
C LEU A 38 -3.12 6.07 13.54
N THR A 39 -3.26 6.59 12.32
CA THR A 39 -2.23 6.42 11.28
C THR A 39 -0.94 7.18 11.62
N THR A 40 -1.03 8.34 12.28
CA THR A 40 0.14 9.06 12.82
C THR A 40 0.86 8.22 13.88
N LEU A 41 0.10 7.61 14.80
CA LEU A 41 0.64 6.72 15.84
C LEU A 41 1.38 5.53 15.22
N GLY A 42 0.74 4.86 14.27
CA GLY A 42 1.35 3.72 13.57
C GLY A 42 2.63 4.10 12.82
N CYS A 43 2.63 5.20 12.06
CA CYS A 43 3.82 5.68 11.37
C CYS A 43 4.94 6.09 12.33
N LEU A 44 4.68 6.96 13.29
CA LEU A 44 5.72 7.43 14.22
C LEU A 44 6.26 6.29 15.07
N GLY A 45 5.38 5.44 15.62
CA GLY A 45 5.80 4.30 16.41
C GLY A 45 6.69 3.34 15.61
N ALA A 46 6.29 3.00 14.39
CA ALA A 46 7.06 2.09 13.55
C ALA A 46 8.37 2.70 13.06
N LEU A 47 8.41 4.03 12.84
CA LEU A 47 9.65 4.74 12.53
C LEU A 47 10.63 4.70 13.71
N MET A 48 10.16 4.94 14.94
CA MET A 48 11.00 4.90 16.13
C MET A 48 11.52 3.48 16.41
N ILE A 49 10.63 2.48 16.42
CA ILE A 49 11.00 1.07 16.61
C ILE A 49 11.92 0.63 15.47
N GLY A 50 11.55 0.96 14.23
CA GLY A 50 12.32 0.62 13.03
C GLY A 50 13.71 1.24 13.03
N ALA A 51 13.88 2.48 13.48
CA ALA A 51 15.19 3.12 13.57
C ALA A 51 16.11 2.42 14.58
N VAL A 52 15.59 2.01 15.73
CA VAL A 52 16.33 1.20 16.72
C VAL A 52 16.71 -0.16 16.14
N LEU A 53 15.79 -0.79 15.40
CA LEU A 53 16.01 -2.10 14.80
C LEU A 53 16.83 -2.07 13.49
N ALA A 54 17.00 -0.91 12.85
CA ALA A 54 17.60 -0.79 11.53
C ALA A 54 19.04 -1.33 11.49
N LEU A 55 19.87 -0.90 12.44
CA LEU A 55 21.26 -1.34 12.54
C LEU A 55 21.41 -2.82 12.88
N PRO A 56 20.81 -3.36 13.96
CA PRO A 56 20.97 -4.77 14.28
C PRO A 56 20.42 -5.68 13.18
N LEU A 57 19.30 -5.30 12.54
CA LEU A 57 18.73 -6.09 11.46
C LEU A 57 19.51 -5.99 10.15
N SER A 58 20.20 -4.88 9.88
CA SER A 58 21.04 -4.74 8.68
C SER A 58 22.08 -5.86 8.54
N LEU A 59 22.60 -6.37 9.67
CA LEU A 59 23.57 -7.46 9.72
C LEU A 59 22.95 -8.81 9.34
N VAL A 60 21.66 -8.98 9.57
CA VAL A 60 20.91 -10.23 9.32
C VAL A 60 20.29 -10.23 7.92
N PHE A 61 20.07 -9.06 7.31
CA PHE A 61 19.36 -8.93 6.04
C PHE A 61 20.06 -9.61 4.87
N SER A 62 21.38 -9.46 4.76
CA SER A 62 22.15 -10.12 3.70
C SER A 62 22.05 -11.65 3.77
N PRO A 63 22.41 -12.33 4.89
CA PRO A 63 22.29 -13.79 4.97
C PRO A 63 20.84 -14.28 4.87
N ALA A 64 19.87 -13.54 5.44
CA ALA A 64 18.47 -13.88 5.30
C ALA A 64 18.02 -13.84 3.83
N TYR A 65 18.45 -12.82 3.07
CA TYR A 65 18.08 -12.71 1.66
C TYR A 65 18.68 -13.82 0.80
N GLU A 66 19.92 -14.24 1.06
CA GLU A 66 20.53 -15.36 0.33
C GLU A 66 19.78 -16.68 0.56
N ILE A 67 19.34 -16.94 1.79
CA ILE A 67 18.52 -18.11 2.14
C ILE A 67 17.14 -18.02 1.49
N MET A 68 16.55 -16.82 1.45
CA MET A 68 15.19 -16.62 0.95
C MET A 68 15.09 -16.63 -0.57
N ARG A 69 16.09 -16.08 -1.28
CA ARG A 69 16.05 -15.87 -2.74
C ARG A 69 15.65 -17.12 -3.53
N PRO A 70 16.18 -18.33 -3.27
CA PRO A 70 15.78 -19.55 -3.98
C PRO A 70 14.32 -19.95 -3.75
N HIS A 71 13.74 -19.58 -2.61
CA HIS A 71 12.40 -19.99 -2.19
C HIS A 71 11.33 -18.89 -2.34
N MET A 72 11.68 -17.74 -2.94
CA MET A 72 10.77 -16.59 -3.06
C MET A 72 9.47 -16.92 -3.79
N HIS A 73 9.51 -17.76 -4.83
CA HIS A 73 8.31 -18.16 -5.57
C HIS A 73 7.35 -18.96 -4.68
N TRP A 74 7.86 -19.90 -3.88
CA TRP A 74 7.07 -20.64 -2.89
C TRP A 74 6.49 -19.72 -1.82
N LEU A 75 7.29 -18.79 -1.30
CA LEU A 75 6.82 -17.84 -0.30
C LEU A 75 5.65 -16.98 -0.82
N LEU A 76 5.80 -16.42 -2.02
CA LEU A 76 4.75 -15.61 -2.65
C LEU A 76 3.49 -16.43 -2.94
N LEU A 77 3.64 -17.68 -3.38
CA LEU A 77 2.52 -18.61 -3.59
C LEU A 77 1.80 -18.93 -2.28
N VAL A 78 2.53 -19.20 -1.19
CA VAL A 78 1.95 -19.46 0.13
C VAL A 78 1.18 -18.24 0.63
N ILE A 79 1.74 -17.04 0.54
CA ILE A 79 1.05 -15.81 0.95
C ILE A 79 -0.21 -15.59 0.11
N THR A 80 -0.13 -15.78 -1.20
CA THR A 80 -1.29 -15.69 -2.10
C THR A 80 -2.35 -16.72 -1.74
N GLY A 81 -1.95 -17.98 -1.54
CA GLY A 81 -2.84 -19.08 -1.18
C GLY A 81 -3.53 -18.84 0.15
N ILE A 82 -2.80 -18.37 1.18
CA ILE A 82 -3.34 -17.96 2.46
C ILE A 82 -4.38 -16.85 2.29
N MET A 83 -4.04 -15.80 1.53
CA MET A 83 -4.95 -14.66 1.31
C MET A 83 -6.25 -15.09 0.62
N ILE A 84 -6.17 -15.98 -0.36
CA ILE A 84 -7.34 -16.54 -1.06
C ILE A 84 -8.14 -17.45 -0.11
N ALA A 85 -7.47 -18.31 0.67
CA ALA A 85 -8.11 -19.23 1.61
C ALA A 85 -8.83 -18.52 2.78
N LEU A 86 -8.42 -17.29 3.12
CA LEU A 86 -9.15 -16.44 4.07
C LEU A 86 -10.55 -16.05 3.61
N GLU A 87 -10.88 -16.20 2.33
CA GLU A 87 -12.24 -15.98 1.87
C GLU A 87 -13.11 -17.17 2.29
N HIS A 88 -13.94 -16.98 3.31
CA HIS A 88 -14.62 -18.09 4.02
C HIS A 88 -15.64 -18.89 3.18
N SER A 89 -15.93 -18.47 1.94
CA SER A 89 -16.94 -19.13 1.10
C SER A 89 -16.36 -19.53 -0.25
N TRP A 90 -16.74 -20.70 -0.76
CA TRP A 90 -16.28 -21.21 -2.06
C TRP A 90 -16.48 -20.21 -3.21
N ARG A 91 -17.64 -19.53 -3.24
CA ARG A 91 -17.93 -18.49 -4.24
C ARG A 91 -16.95 -17.32 -4.14
N LYS A 92 -16.61 -16.85 -2.93
CA LYS A 92 -15.63 -15.78 -2.72
C LYS A 92 -14.22 -16.22 -3.06
N ILE A 93 -13.85 -17.48 -2.79
CA ILE A 93 -12.56 -18.06 -3.18
C ILE A 93 -12.41 -18.06 -4.71
N LEU A 94 -13.45 -18.50 -5.45
CA LEU A 94 -13.45 -18.46 -6.91
C LEU A 94 -13.28 -17.03 -7.44
N TRP A 95 -14.00 -16.06 -6.86
CA TRP A 95 -13.85 -14.66 -7.23
C TRP A 95 -12.48 -14.09 -6.86
N ALA A 96 -11.92 -14.45 -5.71
CA ALA A 96 -10.57 -14.06 -5.31
C ALA A 96 -9.51 -14.57 -6.28
N MET A 97 -9.58 -15.86 -6.65
CA MET A 97 -8.71 -16.45 -7.67
C MET A 97 -8.87 -15.73 -9.02
N THR A 98 -10.11 -15.48 -9.44
CA THR A 98 -10.39 -14.80 -10.72
C THR A 98 -9.81 -13.38 -10.72
N ILE A 99 -10.03 -12.61 -9.66
CA ILE A 99 -9.51 -11.24 -9.52
C ILE A 99 -7.97 -11.24 -9.47
N PHE A 100 -7.37 -12.19 -8.73
CA PHE A 100 -5.93 -12.34 -8.65
C PHE A 100 -5.32 -12.65 -10.03
N LEU A 101 -5.91 -13.58 -10.78
CA LEU A 101 -5.44 -13.95 -12.11
C LEU A 101 -5.66 -12.82 -13.13
N LEU A 102 -6.82 -12.16 -13.13
CA LEU A 102 -7.09 -11.02 -14.04
C LEU A 102 -6.15 -9.85 -13.76
N SER A 103 -5.98 -9.46 -12.49
CA SER A 103 -5.04 -8.41 -12.13
C SER A 103 -3.60 -8.80 -12.43
N GLY A 104 -3.22 -10.06 -12.19
CA GLY A 104 -1.90 -10.60 -12.51
C GLY A 104 -1.59 -10.62 -14.01
N LEU A 105 -2.56 -11.01 -14.83
CA LEU A 105 -2.43 -10.97 -16.29
C LEU A 105 -2.28 -9.52 -16.79
N LEU A 106 -3.08 -8.59 -16.24
CA LEU A 106 -2.90 -7.16 -16.52
C LEU A 106 -1.51 -6.67 -16.09
N GLY A 107 -0.99 -7.14 -14.96
CA GLY A 107 0.36 -6.86 -14.48
C GLY A 107 1.44 -7.34 -15.46
N LEU A 108 1.34 -8.58 -15.94
CA LEU A 108 2.25 -9.13 -16.95
C LEU A 108 2.22 -8.30 -18.24
N LEU A 109 1.02 -7.98 -18.73
CA LEU A 109 0.85 -7.20 -19.96
C LEU A 109 1.41 -5.78 -19.83
N THR A 110 1.29 -5.16 -18.66
CA THR A 110 1.64 -3.73 -18.50
C THR A 110 3.07 -3.51 -18.04
N LEU A 111 3.63 -4.40 -17.21
CA LEU A 111 4.96 -4.25 -16.63
C LEU A 111 6.05 -4.89 -17.48
N ASP A 112 5.72 -5.91 -18.27
CA ASP A 112 6.71 -6.74 -18.99
C ASP A 112 6.64 -6.63 -20.51
N THR A 113 5.70 -5.84 -21.03
CA THR A 113 5.62 -5.54 -22.47
C THR A 113 5.86 -4.05 -22.72
N ASN A 114 6.12 -3.68 -23.97
CA ASN A 114 6.31 -2.28 -24.37
C ASN A 114 4.98 -1.47 -24.49
N LEU A 115 3.87 -1.97 -23.93
CA LEU A 115 2.55 -1.32 -24.01
C LEU A 115 2.55 0.06 -23.35
N VAL A 116 3.22 0.17 -22.19
CA VAL A 116 3.52 1.42 -21.48
C VAL A 116 4.96 1.31 -21.00
N ARG A 117 5.70 2.42 -20.92
CA ARG A 117 7.05 2.39 -20.36
C ARG A 117 6.96 1.92 -18.90
N GLY A 118 7.71 0.88 -18.55
CA GLY A 118 7.57 0.19 -17.26
C GLY A 118 7.81 1.07 -16.03
N ASP A 119 8.58 2.14 -16.17
CA ASP A 119 8.85 3.15 -15.12
C ASP A 119 7.62 3.97 -14.74
N VAL A 120 6.69 4.18 -15.68
CA VAL A 120 5.46 4.96 -15.46
C VAL A 120 4.19 4.09 -15.47
N ALA A 121 4.29 2.81 -15.81
CA ALA A 121 3.17 1.87 -15.91
C ALA A 121 2.43 1.61 -14.58
N LEU A 122 3.13 1.73 -13.45
CA LEU A 122 2.55 1.56 -12.12
C LEU A 122 1.44 2.57 -11.81
N MET A 123 1.55 3.81 -12.33
CA MET A 123 0.59 4.87 -12.03
C MET A 123 -0.83 4.56 -12.55
N PRO A 124 -1.08 4.38 -13.87
CA PRO A 124 -2.41 4.03 -14.36
C PRO A 124 -2.97 2.76 -13.73
N LEU A 125 -2.09 1.79 -13.47
CA LEU A 125 -2.50 0.49 -12.97
C LEU A 125 -2.95 0.55 -11.50
N LEU A 126 -2.15 1.12 -10.61
CA LEU A 126 -2.49 1.23 -9.19
C LEU A 126 -3.61 2.23 -8.97
N SER A 127 -3.59 3.37 -9.68
CA SER A 127 -4.67 4.35 -9.61
C SER A 127 -6.00 3.77 -10.11
N GLY A 128 -6.01 2.88 -11.11
CA GLY A 128 -7.23 2.19 -11.54
C GLY A 128 -7.73 1.15 -10.53
N LEU A 129 -6.85 0.21 -10.14
CA LEU A 129 -7.21 -0.90 -9.25
C LEU A 129 -7.65 -0.46 -7.84
N PHE A 130 -7.13 0.68 -7.34
CA PHE A 130 -7.35 1.10 -5.96
C PHE A 130 -7.93 2.51 -5.80
N GLY A 131 -7.65 3.44 -6.72
CA GLY A 131 -8.15 4.82 -6.65
C GLY A 131 -9.50 5.00 -7.34
N VAL A 132 -9.50 5.06 -8.67
CA VAL A 132 -10.68 5.35 -9.50
C VAL A 132 -11.81 4.34 -9.25
N SER A 133 -11.48 3.06 -9.07
CA SER A 133 -12.47 2.02 -8.76
C SER A 133 -13.18 2.19 -7.41
N VAL A 134 -12.66 3.01 -6.49
CA VAL A 134 -13.33 3.42 -5.24
C VAL A 134 -14.11 4.73 -5.43
N LEU A 135 -13.57 5.66 -6.22
CA LEU A 135 -14.18 6.95 -6.50
C LEU A 135 -15.44 6.84 -7.36
N ILE A 136 -15.46 5.96 -8.36
CA ILE A 136 -16.61 5.80 -9.26
C ILE A 136 -17.90 5.45 -8.49
N PRO A 137 -17.96 4.40 -7.65
CA PRO A 137 -19.15 4.12 -6.85
C PRO A 137 -19.57 5.29 -5.95
N SER A 138 -18.61 6.06 -5.46
CA SER A 138 -18.82 7.24 -4.61
C SER A 138 -19.46 8.42 -5.36
N ILE A 139 -19.17 8.58 -6.66
CA ILE A 139 -19.80 9.60 -7.52
C ILE A 139 -21.29 9.31 -7.72
N PHE A 140 -21.66 8.03 -7.80
CA PHE A 140 -23.05 7.60 -8.02
C PHE A 140 -23.88 7.55 -6.73
N ARG A 141 -23.25 7.43 -5.56
CA ARG A 141 -23.95 7.46 -4.26
C ARG A 141 -24.06 8.89 -3.75
N ASN A 142 -25.30 9.36 -3.56
CA ASN A 142 -25.59 10.73 -3.15
C ASN A 142 -25.46 10.92 -1.61
N THR A 143 -24.38 10.43 -1.02
CA THR A 143 -24.13 10.55 0.43
C THR A 143 -23.26 11.77 0.72
N GLY A 144 -23.83 12.74 1.44
CA GLY A 144 -23.07 13.85 2.01
C GLY A 144 -22.18 13.38 3.16
N LEU A 145 -21.02 14.01 3.33
CA LEU A 145 -20.14 13.72 4.46
C LEU A 145 -20.70 14.34 5.75
N PRO A 146 -20.76 13.59 6.86
CA PRO A 146 -21.19 14.14 8.13
C PRO A 146 -20.15 15.13 8.67
N ARG A 147 -20.59 16.01 9.58
CA ARG A 147 -19.68 16.90 10.33
C ARG A 147 -18.69 16.05 11.12
N GLN A 148 -17.40 16.38 11.00
CA GLN A 148 -16.34 15.65 11.69
C GLN A 148 -16.15 16.19 13.11
N ASN A 149 -15.93 15.29 14.06
CA ASN A 149 -15.65 15.64 15.44
C ASN A 149 -14.13 15.64 15.68
N VAL A 150 -13.55 16.83 15.84
CA VAL A 150 -12.12 17.02 16.07
C VAL A 150 -11.78 17.03 17.56
N ASP A 151 -12.76 17.36 18.40
CA ASP A 151 -12.58 17.57 19.84
C ASP A 151 -12.79 16.30 20.68
N THR A 152 -13.68 15.38 20.27
CA THR A 152 -13.78 14.08 20.94
C THR A 152 -12.59 13.21 20.61
N ARG A 153 -11.55 13.33 21.44
CA ARG A 153 -10.44 12.41 21.46
C ARG A 153 -10.89 11.14 22.18
N LYS A 154 -11.33 10.12 21.44
CA LYS A 154 -11.33 8.78 22.01
C LYS A 154 -9.91 8.47 22.52
N PRO A 155 -9.78 7.93 23.75
CA PRO A 155 -8.50 7.49 24.26
C PRO A 155 -7.98 6.35 23.37
N ILE A 156 -6.68 6.36 23.12
CA ILE A 156 -5.99 5.32 22.35
C ILE A 156 -6.10 4.01 23.16
N GLU A 157 -6.51 2.92 22.52
CA GLU A 157 -6.60 1.62 23.18
C GLU A 157 -5.20 1.03 23.26
N LEU A 158 -4.46 1.42 24.31
CA LEU A 158 -3.02 1.23 24.43
C LEU A 158 -2.56 -0.21 24.12
N ILE A 159 -3.27 -1.23 24.60
CA ILE A 159 -2.87 -2.64 24.42
C ILE A 159 -3.13 -3.11 22.98
N THR A 160 -4.31 -2.84 22.43
CA THR A 160 -4.69 -3.27 21.08
C THR A 160 -3.81 -2.58 20.04
N ASP A 161 -3.60 -1.27 20.21
CA ASP A 161 -2.82 -0.45 19.29
C ASP A 161 -1.31 -0.78 19.37
N LEU A 162 -0.77 -1.09 20.56
CA LEU A 162 0.63 -1.55 20.67
C LEU A 162 0.86 -2.92 20.01
N LYS A 163 -0.08 -3.86 20.13
CA LYS A 163 0.00 -5.16 19.44
C LYS A 163 -0.01 -4.96 17.93
N ALA A 164 -0.94 -4.14 17.43
CA ALA A 164 -1.04 -3.82 16.00
C ALA A 164 0.23 -3.10 15.50
N LEU A 165 0.78 -2.18 16.29
CA LEU A 165 2.03 -1.48 16.00
C LEU A 165 3.21 -2.44 15.89
N GLY A 166 3.38 -3.34 16.87
CA GLY A 166 4.48 -4.30 16.89
C GLY A 166 4.41 -5.29 15.72
N ALA A 167 3.25 -5.91 15.52
CA ALA A 167 3.05 -6.83 14.40
C ALA A 167 3.16 -6.13 13.04
N GLY A 168 2.63 -4.91 12.94
CA GLY A 168 2.74 -4.08 11.75
C GLY A 168 4.19 -3.71 11.44
N THR A 169 4.97 -3.31 12.44
CA THR A 169 6.40 -3.01 12.28
C THR A 169 7.18 -4.25 11.83
N GLY A 170 6.95 -5.41 12.45
CA GLY A 170 7.58 -6.67 12.05
C GLY A 170 7.21 -7.10 10.63
N ALA A 171 5.93 -7.00 10.25
CA ALA A 171 5.52 -7.24 8.87
C ALA A 171 6.12 -6.20 7.91
N GLY A 172 6.25 -4.93 8.32
CA GLY A 172 6.95 -3.89 7.57
C GLY A 172 8.42 -4.21 7.31
N VAL A 173 9.14 -4.72 8.31
CA VAL A 173 10.51 -5.24 8.16
C VAL A 173 10.56 -6.32 7.07
N LEU A 174 9.69 -7.34 7.19
CA LEU A 174 9.63 -8.45 6.23
C LEU A 174 9.33 -7.95 4.81
N THR A 175 8.29 -7.12 4.66
CA THR A 175 7.89 -6.55 3.36
C THR A 175 8.88 -5.51 2.82
N GLY A 176 9.76 -4.96 3.65
CA GLY A 176 10.84 -4.05 3.28
C GLY A 176 12.00 -4.75 2.58
N ILE A 177 12.24 -6.01 2.92
CA ILE A 177 13.32 -6.84 2.34
C ILE A 177 12.82 -7.58 1.09
N MET A 178 11.59 -8.09 1.15
CA MET A 178 11.07 -9.06 0.21
C MET A 178 10.53 -8.41 -1.08
N PRO A 179 11.01 -8.82 -2.27
CA PRO A 179 10.41 -8.39 -3.53
C PRO A 179 9.01 -9.00 -3.72
N GLY A 180 8.12 -8.24 -4.37
CA GLY A 180 6.76 -8.67 -4.68
C GLY A 180 5.76 -8.62 -3.51
N ILE A 181 6.22 -8.33 -2.28
CA ILE A 181 5.35 -8.22 -1.10
C ILE A 181 5.18 -6.75 -0.72
N GLY A 182 3.95 -6.25 -0.81
CA GLY A 182 3.59 -4.88 -0.48
C GLY A 182 3.11 -4.71 0.97
N PRO A 183 2.87 -3.46 1.40
CA PRO A 183 2.23 -3.17 2.67
C PRO A 183 0.89 -3.89 2.85
N SER A 184 0.17 -4.12 1.75
CA SER A 184 -1.11 -4.82 1.74
C SER A 184 -1.01 -6.25 2.32
N GLN A 185 -0.03 -7.02 1.87
CA GLN A 185 0.23 -8.39 2.28
C GLN A 185 0.76 -8.42 3.71
N GLY A 186 1.71 -7.52 4.02
CA GLY A 186 2.24 -7.36 5.37
C GLY A 186 1.13 -7.06 6.39
N THR A 187 0.18 -6.22 6.02
CA THR A 187 -0.97 -5.86 6.87
C THR A 187 -1.89 -7.06 7.12
N VAL A 188 -2.18 -7.86 6.09
CA VAL A 188 -2.98 -9.08 6.25
C VAL A 188 -2.28 -10.08 7.18
N LEU A 189 -0.97 -10.28 7.02
CA LEU A 189 -0.18 -11.16 7.88
C LEU A 189 -0.12 -10.65 9.32
N ALA A 190 0.09 -9.34 9.50
CA ALA A 190 0.08 -8.70 10.83
C ALA A 190 -1.26 -8.91 11.54
N GLN A 191 -2.39 -8.80 10.82
CA GLN A 191 -3.72 -9.02 11.38
C GLN A 191 -3.98 -10.47 11.78
N MET A 192 -3.50 -11.43 10.99
CA MET A 192 -3.58 -12.84 11.39
C MET A 192 -2.83 -13.08 12.70
N ALA A 193 -1.65 -12.48 12.84
CA ALA A 193 -0.83 -12.64 14.03
C ALA A 193 -1.47 -11.99 15.26
N THR A 194 -2.13 -10.84 15.11
CA THR A 194 -2.72 -10.11 16.26
C THR A 194 -4.18 -10.44 16.53
N ARG A 195 -4.89 -11.11 15.61
CA ARG A 195 -6.34 -11.37 15.66
C ARG A 195 -7.16 -10.10 15.96
N SER A 196 -6.72 -8.98 15.40
CA SER A 196 -7.35 -7.67 15.65
C SER A 196 -8.37 -7.37 14.55
N ASP A 197 -9.65 -7.32 14.90
CA ASP A 197 -10.76 -7.11 13.96
C ASP A 197 -11.21 -5.64 13.86
N GLY A 198 -10.71 -4.76 14.74
CA GLY A 198 -11.08 -3.34 14.80
C GLY A 198 -10.50 -2.52 13.65
N ALA A 199 -11.29 -1.58 13.12
CA ALA A 199 -10.85 -0.64 12.08
C ALA A 199 -9.70 0.25 12.58
N GLU A 200 -9.69 0.57 13.87
CA GLU A 200 -8.69 1.38 14.54
C GLU A 200 -7.33 0.67 14.57
N ALA A 201 -7.30 -0.56 15.10
CA ALA A 201 -6.11 -1.40 15.13
C ALA A 201 -5.60 -1.72 13.71
N PHE A 202 -6.52 -1.92 12.74
CA PHE A 202 -6.17 -2.06 11.33
C PHE A 202 -5.39 -0.85 10.82
N LEU A 203 -5.86 0.38 11.12
CA LEU A 203 -5.22 1.62 10.68
C LEU A 203 -3.85 1.83 11.31
N VAL A 204 -3.68 1.51 12.60
CA VAL A 204 -2.37 1.52 13.26
C VAL A 204 -1.44 0.49 12.60
N GLY A 205 -1.92 -0.72 12.37
CA GLY A 205 -1.14 -1.79 11.74
C GLY A 205 -0.69 -1.46 10.32
N VAL A 206 -1.61 -1.07 9.42
CA VAL A 206 -1.27 -0.78 8.01
C VAL A 206 -0.31 0.41 7.88
N SER A 207 -0.46 1.42 8.73
CA SER A 207 0.43 2.58 8.74
C SER A 207 1.81 2.26 9.32
N ALA A 208 1.87 1.37 10.31
CA ALA A 208 3.10 0.82 10.83
C ALA A 208 3.84 -0.02 9.77
N VAL A 209 3.14 -0.93 9.08
CA VAL A 209 3.71 -1.75 7.99
C VAL A 209 4.30 -0.85 6.91
N ASN A 210 3.54 0.14 6.44
CA ASN A 210 3.98 1.00 5.35
C ASN A 210 5.20 1.85 5.73
N MET A 211 5.21 2.42 6.95
CA MET A 211 6.32 3.23 7.42
C MET A 211 7.58 2.40 7.67
N ALA A 212 7.45 1.25 8.34
CA ALA A 212 8.57 0.33 8.54
C ALA A 212 9.11 -0.18 7.20
N LYS A 213 8.26 -0.60 6.25
CA LYS A 213 8.69 -0.99 4.89
C LYS A 213 9.51 0.11 4.22
N SER A 214 9.07 1.36 4.34
CA SER A 214 9.77 2.51 3.74
C SER A 214 11.18 2.69 4.33
N LEU A 215 11.32 2.63 5.65
CA LEU A 215 12.62 2.71 6.32
C LEU A 215 13.51 1.51 5.98
N PHE A 216 12.98 0.29 6.09
CA PHE A 216 13.73 -0.94 5.82
C PHE A 216 14.04 -1.15 4.34
N SER A 217 13.41 -0.40 3.43
CA SER A 217 13.85 -0.33 2.05
C SER A 217 15.20 0.36 1.89
N PHE A 218 15.57 1.32 2.76
CA PHE A 218 16.92 1.90 2.77
C PHE A 218 17.93 0.92 3.40
N VAL A 219 17.50 0.21 4.45
CA VAL A 219 18.32 -0.85 5.06
C VAL A 219 18.59 -1.99 4.05
N ALA A 220 17.59 -2.37 3.26
CA ALA A 220 17.74 -3.35 2.19
C ALA A 220 18.65 -2.84 1.06
N LEU A 221 18.59 -1.54 0.73
CA LEU A 221 19.51 -0.93 -0.23
C LEU A 221 20.96 -1.04 0.25
N TYR A 222 21.22 -0.68 1.52
CA TYR A 222 22.54 -0.85 2.15
C TYR A 222 22.99 -2.33 2.21
N ALA A 223 22.14 -3.22 2.71
CA ALA A 223 22.54 -4.60 3.04
C ALA A 223 22.57 -5.55 1.82
N ILE A 224 21.74 -5.29 0.80
CA ILE A 224 21.52 -6.20 -0.33
C ILE A 224 21.89 -5.52 -1.67
N GLY A 225 22.10 -4.21 -1.69
CA GLY A 225 22.38 -3.44 -2.93
C GLY A 225 21.19 -3.43 -3.89
N ARG A 226 19.96 -3.60 -3.37
CA ARG A 226 18.75 -3.70 -4.20
C ARG A 226 17.65 -2.80 -3.63
N PRO A 227 17.23 -1.74 -4.34
CA PRO A 227 16.15 -0.87 -3.87
C PRO A 227 14.81 -1.62 -3.87
N ARG A 228 13.99 -1.36 -2.84
CA ARG A 228 12.67 -2.01 -2.61
C ARG A 228 11.50 -1.04 -2.57
N SER A 229 11.75 0.25 -2.81
CA SER A 229 10.76 1.32 -2.87
C SER A 229 11.24 2.41 -3.83
N GLY A 230 10.32 3.25 -4.33
CA GLY A 230 10.68 4.36 -5.21
C GLY A 230 11.66 5.35 -4.59
N ALA A 231 11.53 5.62 -3.27
CA ALA A 231 12.49 6.46 -2.56
C ALA A 231 13.89 5.84 -2.51
N ALA A 232 13.99 4.53 -2.28
CA ALA A 232 15.28 3.83 -2.33
C ALA A 232 15.88 3.80 -3.74
N VAL A 233 15.05 3.68 -4.80
CA VAL A 233 15.53 3.79 -6.19
C VAL A 233 16.14 5.18 -6.44
N ALA A 234 15.50 6.25 -5.96
CA ALA A 234 16.04 7.60 -6.11
C ALA A 234 17.38 7.77 -5.35
N VAL A 235 17.49 7.20 -4.15
CA VAL A 235 18.74 7.22 -3.38
C VAL A 235 19.86 6.44 -4.08
N ASP A 236 19.55 5.24 -4.58
CA ASP A 236 20.47 4.40 -5.37
C ASP A 236 21.02 5.14 -6.59
N GLN A 237 20.17 5.89 -7.31
CA GLN A 237 20.57 6.69 -8.46
C GLN A 237 21.43 7.91 -8.10
N LEU A 238 21.24 8.49 -6.90
CA LEU A 238 21.93 9.71 -6.48
C LEU A 238 23.28 9.43 -5.80
N LEU A 239 23.33 8.39 -4.96
CA LEU A 239 24.50 8.07 -4.14
C LEU A 239 25.33 6.91 -4.71
N GLY A 240 24.73 6.05 -5.55
CA GLY A 240 25.35 4.79 -5.95
C GLY A 240 25.45 3.85 -4.75
N ASP A 241 26.68 3.53 -4.33
CA ASP A 241 26.91 2.63 -3.21
C ASP A 241 26.56 3.29 -1.87
N VAL A 242 25.61 2.69 -1.17
CA VAL A 242 25.20 3.13 0.18
C VAL A 242 26.07 2.42 1.21
N GLY A 243 26.97 3.16 1.84
CA GLY A 243 27.78 2.69 2.96
C GLY A 243 27.10 2.90 4.33
N PHE A 244 27.86 2.64 5.39
CA PHE A 244 27.36 2.75 6.77
C PHE A 244 27.00 4.19 7.15
N ASN A 245 27.81 5.16 6.73
CA ASN A 245 27.56 6.58 7.02
C ASN A 245 26.31 7.09 6.28
N GLU A 246 26.12 6.65 5.04
CA GLU A 246 24.95 6.97 4.23
C GLU A 246 23.70 6.33 4.84
N LEU A 247 23.77 5.10 5.33
CA LEU A 247 22.66 4.47 6.06
C LEU A 247 22.29 5.27 7.32
N LEU A 248 23.28 5.68 8.13
CA LEU A 248 23.03 6.52 9.32
C LEU A 248 22.38 7.86 8.94
N LEU A 249 22.87 8.49 7.86
CA LEU A 249 22.28 9.71 7.32
C LEU A 249 20.83 9.50 6.89
N LEU A 250 20.53 8.41 6.18
CA LEU A 250 19.17 8.07 5.73
C LEU A 250 18.22 7.81 6.90
N ILE A 251 18.67 7.12 7.95
CA ILE A 251 17.88 6.90 9.17
C ILE A 251 17.63 8.25 9.88
N GLY A 252 18.67 9.09 10.03
CA GLY A 252 18.54 10.42 10.62
C GLY A 252 17.58 11.33 9.84
N ALA A 253 17.71 11.34 8.52
CA ALA A 253 16.82 12.07 7.62
C ALA A 253 15.37 11.54 7.70
N ALA A 254 15.18 10.22 7.76
CA ALA A 254 13.86 9.62 7.93
C ALA A 254 13.21 10.00 9.27
N LEU A 255 13.99 10.00 10.37
CA LEU A 255 13.52 10.43 11.70
C LEU A 255 13.12 11.91 11.71
N MET A 256 13.97 12.78 11.17
CA MET A 256 13.70 14.21 11.09
C MET A 256 12.48 14.51 10.21
N ALA A 257 12.47 13.98 8.99
CA ALA A 257 11.36 14.16 8.05
C ALA A 257 10.06 13.56 8.59
N GLY A 258 10.11 12.37 9.20
CA GLY A 258 8.97 11.71 9.82
C GLY A 258 8.39 12.50 11.01
N GLY A 259 9.25 13.04 11.87
CA GLY A 259 8.85 13.89 12.99
C GLY A 259 8.14 15.17 12.53
N VAL A 260 8.75 15.89 11.57
CA VAL A 260 8.15 17.08 10.97
C VAL A 260 6.83 16.73 10.26
N ALA A 261 6.83 15.66 9.47
CA ALA A 261 5.65 15.19 8.75
C ALA A 261 4.50 14.82 9.69
N ALA A 262 4.76 14.27 10.87
CA ALA A 262 3.72 13.94 11.83
C ALA A 262 3.03 15.20 12.41
N ILE A 263 3.80 16.24 12.73
CA ILE A 263 3.26 17.53 13.18
C ILE A 263 2.37 18.13 12.08
N ILE A 264 2.88 18.16 10.84
CA ILE A 264 2.14 18.68 9.69
C ILE A 264 0.89 17.83 9.44
N HIS A 265 1.00 16.50 9.53
CA HIS A 265 -0.09 15.57 9.27
C HIS A 265 -1.25 15.73 10.24
N LEU A 266 -0.98 15.91 11.54
CA LEU A 266 -2.00 16.19 12.55
C LEU A 266 -2.67 17.55 12.31
N LYS A 267 -1.89 18.61 12.03
CA LYS A 267 -2.44 19.96 11.78
C LYS A 267 -3.30 19.99 10.51
N LEU A 268 -2.79 19.48 9.39
CA LEU A 268 -3.52 19.44 8.12
C LEU A 268 -4.71 18.48 8.19
N GLY A 269 -4.59 17.35 8.88
CA GLY A 269 -5.70 16.42 9.08
C GLY A 269 -6.85 17.02 9.89
N GLY A 270 -6.54 17.82 10.92
CA GLY A 270 -7.54 18.57 11.68
C GLY A 270 -8.21 19.63 10.82
N LEU A 271 -7.43 20.39 10.04
CA LEU A 271 -7.96 21.39 9.11
C LEU A 271 -8.87 20.75 8.04
N ALA A 272 -8.44 19.62 7.47
CA ALA A 272 -9.23 18.85 6.51
C ALA A 272 -10.54 18.37 7.13
N ALA A 273 -10.49 17.78 8.34
CA ALA A 273 -11.70 17.33 9.03
C ALA A 273 -12.72 18.45 9.25
N LEU A 274 -12.27 19.65 9.62
CA LEU A 274 -13.15 20.82 9.84
C LEU A 274 -13.85 21.29 8.55
N HIS A 275 -13.20 21.15 7.40
CA HIS A 275 -13.69 21.72 6.13
C HIS A 275 -14.34 20.69 5.21
N ILE A 276 -14.01 19.40 5.33
CA ILE A 276 -14.45 18.36 4.39
C ILE A 276 -15.98 18.24 4.33
N GLY A 277 -16.67 18.45 5.46
CA GLY A 277 -18.14 18.40 5.52
C GLY A 277 -18.85 19.53 4.77
N LYS A 278 -18.13 20.58 4.34
CA LYS A 278 -18.69 21.68 3.53
C LYS A 278 -18.51 21.46 2.03
N ILE A 279 -17.70 20.48 1.63
CA ILE A 279 -17.36 20.24 0.23
C ILE A 279 -18.36 19.24 -0.36
N PRO A 280 -18.99 19.52 -1.52
CA PRO A 280 -19.83 18.54 -2.19
C PRO A 280 -19.00 17.31 -2.59
N TYR A 281 -19.20 16.20 -1.89
CA TYR A 281 -18.42 14.97 -2.02
C TYR A 281 -18.34 14.47 -3.47
N ARG A 282 -19.46 14.54 -4.20
CA ARG A 282 -19.52 14.14 -5.61
C ARG A 282 -18.61 14.97 -6.51
N ALA A 283 -18.59 16.30 -6.34
CA ALA A 283 -17.73 17.18 -7.14
C ALA A 283 -16.26 16.90 -6.84
N MET A 284 -15.94 16.64 -5.57
CA MET A 284 -14.60 16.29 -5.14
C MET A 284 -14.12 14.97 -5.77
N CYS A 285 -14.93 13.90 -5.72
CA CYS A 285 -14.59 12.63 -6.38
C CYS A 285 -14.41 12.81 -7.90
N LEU A 286 -15.23 13.66 -8.54
CA LEU A 286 -15.13 13.93 -9.98
C LEU A 286 -13.85 14.71 -10.33
N ILE A 287 -13.49 15.72 -9.54
CA ILE A 287 -12.24 16.48 -9.70
C ILE A 287 -11.02 15.56 -9.53
N VAL A 288 -10.99 14.73 -8.48
CA VAL A 288 -9.87 13.81 -8.24
C VAL A 288 -9.77 12.77 -9.37
N THR A 289 -10.90 12.20 -9.80
CA THR A 289 -10.91 11.25 -10.93
C THR A 289 -10.42 11.91 -12.22
N GLY A 290 -10.88 13.12 -12.52
CA GLY A 290 -10.39 13.90 -13.66
C GLY A 290 -8.90 14.22 -13.56
N GLY A 291 -8.41 14.53 -12.36
CA GLY A 291 -6.98 14.74 -12.08
C GLY A 291 -6.14 13.49 -12.33
N ILE A 292 -6.58 12.32 -11.87
CA ILE A 292 -5.92 11.04 -12.13
C ILE A 292 -5.88 10.76 -13.64
N ILE A 293 -7.02 10.89 -14.34
CA ILE A 293 -7.10 10.68 -15.80
C ILE A 293 -6.14 11.62 -16.54
N THR A 294 -6.12 12.89 -16.16
CA THR A 294 -5.25 13.90 -16.77
C THR A 294 -3.78 13.58 -16.54
N MET A 295 -3.39 13.27 -15.30
CA MET A 295 -2.01 12.88 -14.98
C MET A 295 -1.61 11.60 -15.73
N THR A 296 -2.47 10.59 -15.75
CA THR A 296 -2.23 9.37 -16.52
C THR A 296 -1.98 9.69 -17.99
N PHE A 297 -2.83 10.49 -18.61
CA PHE A 297 -2.65 10.89 -20.00
C PHE A 297 -1.31 11.63 -20.23
N LEU A 298 -0.93 12.54 -19.35
CA LEU A 298 0.31 13.31 -19.48
C LEU A 298 1.57 12.45 -19.35
N TYR A 299 1.60 11.50 -18.41
CA TYR A 299 2.79 10.67 -18.16
C TYR A 299 2.90 9.43 -19.04
N THR A 300 1.77 8.83 -19.41
CA THR A 300 1.73 7.53 -20.11
C THR A 300 1.06 7.56 -21.48
N GLY A 301 0.47 8.70 -21.86
CA GLY A 301 -0.22 8.85 -23.13
C GLY A 301 -1.57 8.10 -23.20
N PRO A 302 -2.12 7.93 -24.41
CA PRO A 302 -3.41 7.26 -24.62
C PRO A 302 -3.42 5.80 -24.17
N THR A 303 -2.30 5.08 -24.31
CA THR A 303 -2.22 3.66 -23.92
C THR A 303 -2.38 3.47 -22.42
N GLY A 304 -1.85 4.39 -21.61
CA GLY A 304 -2.06 4.35 -20.17
C GLY A 304 -3.50 4.62 -19.73
N LEU A 305 -4.30 5.33 -20.53
CA LEU A 305 -5.75 5.45 -20.27
C LEU A 305 -6.48 4.12 -20.47
N LEU A 306 -6.06 3.31 -21.45
CA LEU A 306 -6.60 1.95 -21.62
C LEU A 306 -6.25 1.08 -20.40
N VAL A 307 -5.00 1.16 -19.93
CA VAL A 307 -4.57 0.47 -18.71
C VAL A 307 -5.38 0.94 -17.50
N LEU A 308 -5.53 2.25 -17.30
CA LEU A 308 -6.34 2.81 -16.22
C LEU A 308 -7.80 2.33 -16.28
N GLY A 309 -8.40 2.30 -17.47
CA GLY A 309 -9.77 1.81 -17.66
C GLY A 309 -9.93 0.33 -17.30
N THR A 310 -9.05 -0.53 -17.81
CA THR A 310 -9.06 -1.97 -17.50
C THR A 310 -8.77 -2.24 -16.02
N ALA A 311 -7.77 -1.57 -15.43
CA ALA A 311 -7.45 -1.62 -14.02
C ALA A 311 -8.64 -1.18 -13.15
N THR A 312 -9.36 -0.13 -13.56
CA THR A 312 -10.57 0.33 -12.88
C THR A 312 -11.67 -0.72 -12.91
N ALA A 313 -11.93 -1.33 -14.08
CA ALA A 313 -12.93 -2.39 -14.21
C ALA A 313 -12.62 -3.59 -13.31
N ILE A 314 -11.37 -4.08 -13.30
CA ILE A 314 -10.93 -5.15 -12.41
C ILE A 314 -11.03 -4.72 -10.94
N GLY A 315 -10.61 -3.50 -10.61
CA GLY A 315 -10.62 -2.94 -9.26
C GLY A 315 -12.03 -2.74 -8.67
N MET A 316 -13.08 -2.72 -9.50
CA MET A 316 -14.47 -2.68 -9.04
C MET A 316 -15.02 -4.06 -8.65
N LEU A 317 -14.43 -5.16 -9.15
CA LEU A 317 -14.89 -6.53 -8.88
C LEU A 317 -14.87 -6.92 -7.39
N PRO A 318 -13.84 -6.59 -6.57
CA PRO A 318 -13.85 -6.90 -5.15
C PRO A 318 -15.07 -6.34 -4.42
N ALA A 319 -15.46 -5.10 -4.73
CA ALA A 319 -16.63 -4.45 -4.13
C ALA A 319 -17.95 -5.09 -4.62
N ALA A 320 -18.04 -5.46 -5.90
CA ALA A 320 -19.22 -6.11 -6.46
C ALA A 320 -19.42 -7.55 -5.96
N THR A 321 -18.34 -8.26 -5.67
CA THR A 321 -18.35 -9.69 -5.26
C THR A 321 -18.19 -9.89 -3.75
N ASN A 322 -18.01 -8.80 -2.99
CA ASN A 322 -17.80 -8.80 -1.54
C ASN A 322 -16.60 -9.66 -1.10
N VAL A 323 -15.49 -9.48 -1.82
CA VAL A 323 -14.19 -10.13 -1.59
C VAL A 323 -13.17 -9.04 -1.25
N LYS A 324 -12.12 -9.38 -0.48
CA LYS A 324 -11.07 -8.42 -0.13
C LYS A 324 -10.36 -7.88 -1.37
N ARG A 325 -10.13 -6.56 -1.40
CA ARG A 325 -9.43 -5.86 -2.50
C ARG A 325 -7.95 -6.25 -2.62
N THR A 326 -7.40 -6.90 -1.60
CA THR A 326 -6.01 -7.36 -1.57
C THR A 326 -5.65 -8.28 -2.73
N HIS A 327 -6.62 -9.01 -3.31
CA HIS A 327 -6.39 -9.87 -4.48
C HIS A 327 -6.03 -9.10 -5.75
N CYS A 328 -6.37 -7.80 -5.86
CA CYS A 328 -5.93 -6.93 -6.95
C CYS A 328 -4.41 -6.72 -6.98
N MET A 329 -3.70 -7.01 -5.88
CA MET A 329 -2.23 -7.01 -5.87
C MET A 329 -1.62 -8.17 -6.68
N GLY A 330 -2.45 -9.08 -7.22
CA GLY A 330 -2.05 -10.08 -8.20
C GLY A 330 -1.25 -9.49 -9.35
N THR A 331 -1.54 -8.24 -9.75
CA THR A 331 -0.72 -7.45 -10.68
C THR A 331 0.78 -7.55 -10.41
N ILE A 332 1.21 -7.41 -9.15
CA ILE A 332 2.64 -7.39 -8.82
C ILE A 332 3.07 -8.81 -8.43
N MET A 333 2.25 -9.50 -7.64
CA MET A 333 2.61 -10.80 -7.10
C MET A 333 2.77 -11.87 -8.19
N LEU A 334 1.89 -11.93 -9.19
CA LEU A 334 1.95 -12.95 -10.23
C LEU A 334 3.22 -12.80 -11.11
N PRO A 335 3.56 -11.61 -11.67
CA PRO A 335 4.84 -11.42 -12.35
C PRO A 335 6.05 -11.76 -11.49
N CYS A 336 6.03 -11.41 -10.19
CA CYS A 336 7.12 -11.76 -9.28
C CYS A 336 7.24 -13.27 -9.04
N VAL A 337 6.12 -13.99 -8.84
CA VAL A 337 6.10 -15.45 -8.71
C VAL A 337 6.73 -16.10 -9.94
N LEU A 338 6.29 -15.70 -11.14
CA LEU A 338 6.78 -16.27 -12.39
C LEU A 338 8.27 -15.95 -12.63
N TYR A 339 8.71 -14.75 -12.24
CA TYR A 339 10.12 -14.36 -12.32
C TYR A 339 11.00 -15.23 -11.42
N PHE A 340 10.65 -15.37 -10.14
CA PHE A 340 11.42 -16.18 -9.19
C PHE A 340 11.31 -17.69 -9.42
N ALA A 341 10.27 -18.15 -10.11
CA ALA A 341 10.13 -19.54 -10.55
C ALA A 341 10.91 -19.83 -11.85
N GLY A 342 11.47 -18.82 -12.53
CA GLY A 342 12.23 -19.01 -13.78
C GLY A 342 11.36 -19.34 -15.00
N VAL A 343 10.04 -19.27 -14.89
CA VAL A 343 9.09 -19.65 -15.97
C VAL A 343 8.47 -18.45 -16.68
N LYS A 344 8.78 -17.22 -16.26
CA LYS A 344 8.19 -15.99 -16.82
C LYS A 344 8.30 -15.90 -18.35
N GLY A 345 9.49 -16.18 -18.90
CA GLY A 345 9.72 -16.15 -20.35
C GLY A 345 8.86 -17.16 -21.12
N TRP A 346 8.67 -18.36 -20.57
CA TRP A 346 7.81 -19.38 -21.15
C TRP A 346 6.34 -18.98 -21.15
N VAL A 347 5.88 -18.34 -20.07
CA VAL A 347 4.50 -17.84 -19.97
C VAL A 347 4.27 -16.70 -20.95
N LEU A 348 5.20 -15.74 -21.06
CA LEU A 348 5.10 -14.65 -22.04
C LEU A 348 5.08 -15.19 -23.47
N ALA A 349 5.99 -16.11 -23.81
CA ALA A 349 6.00 -16.77 -25.12
C ALA A 349 4.69 -17.53 -25.41
N GLY A 350 4.14 -18.23 -24.42
CA GLY A 350 2.84 -18.91 -24.55
C GLY A 350 1.65 -17.97 -24.73
N LEU A 351 1.76 -16.72 -24.25
CA LEU A 351 0.78 -15.66 -24.48
C LEU A 351 1.03 -14.90 -25.80
N GLY A 352 2.09 -15.24 -26.54
CA GLY A 352 2.48 -14.57 -27.79
C GLY A 352 3.08 -13.17 -27.58
N LEU A 353 3.69 -12.92 -26.42
CA LEU A 353 4.27 -11.64 -26.00
C LEU A 353 5.80 -11.64 -26.04
#